data_AF-A0A2V9Q8F5-F1
#
_entry.id   AF-A0A2V9Q8F5-F1
#
_cell.length_a   1.000
_cell.length_b   1.000
_cell.length_c   1.000
_cell.angle_alpha   90.00
_cell.angle_beta   90.00
_cell.angle_gamma   90.00
#
_symmetry.space_group_name_H-M   'P 1'
#
loop_
_entity.id
_entity.type
_entity.pdbx_description
1 polymer ?
#
loop_
_entity_poly.entity_id
_entity_poly.type
_entity_poly.pdbx_seq_one_letter_code
_entity_poly.pdbx_strand_id
1 'polypeptide(L)'
;MNPAVCGAFALAIVADGQGPAYPGIPGHEPDVAKGRKAASTVHRSMNELRAIAAGGGAYVSESNFFESDFQHSYWGTNYSRLAEVKKKYDPDGLFFVHNGVGSEQWTPDGFTRL
;
A
#
# COMPACT_ATOMS: atom_id res chain seq x y z
N MET A 1 6.69 -11.84 -0.32
CA MET A 1 6.98 -10.95 0.82
C MET A 1 8.40 -10.41 0.67
N ASN A 2 8.64 -9.16 1.05
CA ASN A 2 9.96 -8.54 1.04
C ASN A 2 10.93 -9.31 1.98
N PRO A 3 12.12 -9.76 1.54
CA PRO A 3 13.06 -10.49 2.39
C PRO A 3 13.52 -9.73 3.64
N ALA A 4 13.52 -8.40 3.61
CA ALA A 4 13.95 -7.57 4.74
C ALA A 4 13.13 -7.83 6.01
N VAL A 5 11.86 -8.25 5.87
CA VAL A 5 11.01 -8.51 7.04
C VAL A 5 11.43 -9.74 7.83
N CYS A 6 12.17 -10.68 7.23
CA CYS A 6 12.68 -11.86 7.93
C CYS A 6 13.77 -11.52 8.95
N GLY A 7 14.46 -10.39 8.77
CA GLY A 7 15.45 -9.87 9.70
C GLY A 7 14.93 -8.73 10.59
N ALA A 8 13.67 -8.34 10.43
CA ALA A 8 13.10 -7.25 11.21
C ALA A 8 12.83 -7.70 12.66
N PHE A 9 13.23 -6.86 13.63
CA PHE A 9 12.98 -7.12 15.05
C PHE A 9 11.51 -6.92 15.44
N ALA A 10 10.84 -5.95 14.82
CA ALA A 10 9.46 -5.59 15.13
C ALA A 10 8.72 -5.06 13.90
N LEU A 11 7.39 -5.10 13.97
CA LEU A 11 6.48 -4.39 13.09
C LEU A 11 6.00 -3.12 13.79
N ALA A 12 6.10 -1.97 13.10
CA ALA A 12 5.54 -0.70 13.57
C ALA A 12 4.43 -0.26 12.62
N ILE A 13 3.26 0.06 13.19
CA ILE A 13 2.12 0.59 12.45
C ILE A 13 1.79 1.96 13.04
N VAL A 14 1.69 2.96 12.16
CA VAL A 14 1.15 4.27 12.49
C VAL A 14 -0.11 4.42 11.67
N ALA A 15 -1.23 4.66 12.35
CA ALA A 15 -2.53 4.78 11.72
C ALA A 15 -3.34 5.90 12.39
N ASP A 16 -4.22 6.47 11.60
CA ASP A 16 -5.27 7.40 12.03
C ASP A 16 -6.55 6.96 11.30
N GLY A 17 -7.70 7.20 11.91
CA GLY A 17 -8.98 6.81 11.38
C GLY A 17 -10.06 7.73 11.91
N GLN A 18 -11.10 7.91 11.10
CA GLN A 18 -12.35 8.48 11.59
C GLN A 18 -13.25 7.37 12.12
N GLY A 19 -14.19 7.74 12.99
CA GLY A 19 -15.28 6.84 13.38
C GLY A 19 -16.18 6.48 12.19
N PRO A 20 -17.28 5.75 12.44
CA PRO A 20 -18.21 5.35 11.40
C PRO A 20 -18.68 6.54 10.54
N ALA A 21 -18.43 6.45 9.23
CA ALA A 21 -18.83 7.46 8.26
C ALA A 21 -19.48 6.79 7.05
N TYR A 22 -20.61 7.33 6.61
CA TYR A 22 -21.50 6.78 5.61
C TYR A 22 -21.92 7.87 4.63
N PRO A 23 -21.49 7.78 3.35
CA PRO A 23 -21.94 8.69 2.31
C PRO A 23 -23.47 8.74 2.23
N GLY A 24 -24.04 9.94 2.25
CA GLY A 24 -25.48 10.18 2.15
C GLY A 24 -26.25 10.13 3.48
N ILE A 25 -25.58 9.93 4.62
CA ILE A 25 -26.22 9.96 5.95
C ILE A 25 -25.90 11.29 6.66
N PRO A 26 -26.90 12.17 6.89
CA PRO A 26 -26.68 13.45 7.56
C PRO A 26 -26.00 13.28 8.93
N GLY A 27 -24.94 14.06 9.17
CA GLY A 27 -24.16 13.99 10.41
C GLY A 27 -23.17 12.82 10.49
N HIS A 28 -23.18 11.91 9.51
CA HIS A 28 -22.26 10.78 9.42
C HIS A 28 -21.46 10.79 8.11
N GLU A 29 -21.45 11.89 7.36
CA GLU A 29 -20.67 11.98 6.13
C GLU A 29 -19.16 11.85 6.38
N PRO A 30 -18.39 11.24 5.46
CA PRO A 30 -16.93 11.23 5.56
C PRO A 30 -16.34 12.62 5.51
N ASP A 31 -15.44 12.94 6.45
CA ASP A 31 -14.65 14.17 6.39
C ASP A 31 -13.37 13.90 5.58
N VAL A 32 -13.45 14.07 4.26
CA VAL A 32 -12.33 13.85 3.34
C VAL A 32 -11.17 14.80 3.62
N ALA A 33 -11.45 16.04 4.03
CA ALA A 33 -10.40 17.02 4.31
C ALA A 33 -9.59 16.61 5.54
N LYS A 34 -10.27 16.20 6.61
CA LYS A 34 -9.63 15.63 7.80
C LYS A 34 -8.88 14.35 7.45
N GLY A 35 -9.47 13.45 6.65
CA GLY A 35 -8.82 12.22 6.21
C GLY A 35 -7.50 12.46 5.46
N ARG A 36 -7.46 13.44 4.56
CA ARG A 36 -6.21 13.82 3.85
C ARG A 36 -5.15 14.38 4.81
N LYS A 37 -5.57 15.21 5.77
CA LYS A 37 -4.66 15.74 6.80
C LYS A 37 -4.11 14.63 7.70
N ALA A 38 -4.94 13.67 8.07
CA ALA A 38 -4.56 12.49 8.83
C ALA A 38 -3.54 11.63 8.05
N ALA A 39 -3.82 11.33 6.77
CA ALA A 39 -2.90 10.59 5.91
C ALA A 39 -1.52 11.27 5.78
N SER A 40 -1.48 12.60 5.61
CA SER A 40 -0.22 13.37 5.60
C SER A 40 0.53 13.27 6.94
N THR A 41 -0.20 13.26 8.05
CA THR A 41 0.41 13.17 9.39
C THR A 41 0.97 11.77 9.64
N VAL A 42 0.21 10.72 9.31
CA VAL A 42 0.69 9.32 9.35
C VAL A 42 1.94 9.14 8.49
N HIS A 43 1.94 9.67 7.26
CA HIS A 43 3.09 9.60 6.37
C HIS A 43 4.33 10.26 6.98
N ARG A 44 4.19 11.48 7.53
CA ARG A 44 5.31 12.18 8.19
C ARG A 44 5.83 11.41 9.41
N SER A 45 4.95 10.92 10.27
CA SER A 45 5.35 10.12 11.44
C SER A 45 6.10 8.84 11.03
N MET A 46 5.65 8.17 9.97
CA MET A 46 6.34 6.98 9.46
C MET A 46 7.70 7.34 8.84
N ASN A 47 7.86 8.52 8.23
CA ASN A 47 9.15 8.95 7.68
C ASN A 47 10.23 9.13 8.75
N GLU A 48 9.86 9.56 9.97
CA GLU A 48 10.81 9.62 11.10
C GLU A 48 11.35 8.21 11.44
N LEU A 49 10.49 7.19 11.41
CA LEU A 49 10.91 5.80 11.62
C LEU A 49 11.78 5.30 10.46
N ARG A 50 11.40 5.60 9.20
CA ARG A 50 12.19 5.22 8.01
C ARG A 50 13.56 5.89 7.99
N ALA A 51 13.70 7.09 8.55
CA ALA A 51 14.98 7.80 8.63
C ALA A 51 15.99 7.08 9.56
N ILE A 52 15.50 6.41 10.61
CA ILE A 52 16.35 5.67 11.57
C ILE A 52 16.55 4.22 11.13
N ALA A 53 15.53 3.60 10.53
CA ALA A 53 15.53 2.21 10.07
C ALA A 53 15.41 2.13 8.54
N ALA A 54 16.39 2.72 7.84
CA ALA A 54 16.45 2.67 6.38
C ALA A 54 16.63 1.23 5.88
N GLY A 55 15.73 0.75 5.02
CA GLY A 55 15.81 -0.59 4.40
C GLY A 55 14.85 -1.65 4.94
N GLY A 56 13.90 -1.28 5.81
CA GLY A 56 12.80 -2.17 6.22
C GLY A 56 11.83 -2.50 5.07
N GLY A 57 11.14 -3.63 5.19
CA GLY A 57 9.99 -3.97 4.34
C GLY A 57 8.67 -3.62 5.02
N ALA A 58 7.57 -3.71 4.27
CA ALA A 58 6.22 -3.50 4.77
C ALA A 58 5.35 -4.75 4.62
N TYR A 59 4.47 -4.96 5.60
CA TYR A 59 3.50 -6.06 5.58
C TYR A 59 2.27 -5.67 4.77
N VAL A 60 2.13 -6.25 3.57
CA VAL A 60 1.10 -5.85 2.59
C VAL A 60 -0.34 -5.88 3.13
N SER A 61 -0.68 -6.81 4.05
CA SER A 61 -2.04 -6.94 4.56
C SER A 61 -2.47 -5.83 5.51
N GLU A 62 -1.52 -5.09 6.10
CA GLU A 62 -1.77 -4.00 7.05
C GLU A 62 -0.96 -2.77 6.64
N SER A 63 -1.19 -2.31 5.41
CA SER A 63 -0.27 -1.38 4.73
C SER A 63 -0.90 -0.04 4.33
N ASN A 64 -0.06 0.85 3.84
CA ASN A 64 -0.45 2.17 3.38
C ASN A 64 -1.06 2.07 1.97
N PHE A 65 -2.35 2.43 1.87
CA PHE A 65 -3.04 2.53 0.57
C PHE A 65 -2.30 3.47 -0.40
N PHE A 66 -1.62 4.50 0.10
CA PHE A 66 -0.91 5.49 -0.69
C PHE A 66 0.60 5.19 -0.86
N GLU A 67 1.05 3.95 -0.65
CA GLU A 67 2.47 3.59 -0.80
C GLU A 67 2.89 3.66 -2.27
N SER A 68 3.69 4.68 -2.62
CA SER A 68 4.15 4.90 -3.99
C SER A 68 5.25 3.91 -4.40
N ASP A 69 6.05 3.42 -3.45
CA ASP A 69 7.11 2.45 -3.70
C ASP A 69 6.70 1.05 -3.23
N PHE A 70 5.48 0.64 -3.58
CA PHE A 70 4.88 -0.62 -3.10
C PHE A 70 5.65 -1.85 -3.61
N GLN A 71 6.26 -1.75 -4.79
CA GLN A 71 7.07 -2.82 -5.40
C GLN A 71 8.23 -3.19 -4.48
N HIS A 72 9.01 -2.20 -4.06
CA HIS A 72 10.08 -2.40 -3.11
C HIS A 72 9.54 -2.69 -1.71
N SER A 73 8.62 -1.88 -1.20
CA SER A 73 8.13 -1.97 0.19
C SER A 73 7.55 -3.35 0.51
N TYR A 74 6.67 -3.89 -0.34
CA TYR A 74 5.96 -5.16 -0.07
C TYR A 74 6.70 -6.39 -0.56
N TRP A 75 7.47 -6.27 -1.64
CA TRP A 75 8.05 -7.42 -2.34
C TRP A 75 9.58 -7.40 -2.38
N GLY A 76 10.21 -6.22 -2.33
CA GLY A 76 11.66 -6.07 -2.38
C GLY A 76 12.25 -6.73 -3.61
N THR A 77 13.37 -7.43 -3.44
CA THR A 77 14.05 -8.16 -4.52
C THR A 77 13.23 -9.31 -5.13
N ASN A 78 12.13 -9.74 -4.47
CA ASN A 78 11.25 -10.76 -5.03
C ASN A 78 10.32 -10.23 -6.14
N TYR A 79 10.21 -8.90 -6.32
CA TYR A 79 9.23 -8.31 -7.22
C TYR A 79 9.33 -8.83 -8.66
N SER A 80 10.52 -8.83 -9.25
CA SER A 80 10.73 -9.25 -10.64
C SER A 80 10.26 -10.68 -10.90
N ARG A 81 10.62 -11.62 -10.00
CA ARG A 81 10.17 -13.02 -10.09
C ARG A 81 8.65 -13.13 -9.95
N LEU A 82 8.04 -12.37 -9.04
CA LEU A 82 6.59 -12.38 -8.87
C LEU A 82 5.88 -11.82 -10.10
N ALA A 83 6.42 -10.78 -10.72
CA ALA A 83 5.88 -10.19 -11.95
C ALA A 83 5.94 -11.18 -13.12
N GLU A 84 7.02 -11.96 -13.25
CA GLU A 84 7.12 -13.05 -14.23
C GLU A 84 6.05 -14.12 -14.00
N VAL A 85 5.85 -14.54 -12.74
CA VAL A 85 4.81 -15.50 -12.37
C VAL A 85 3.42 -14.94 -12.70
N LYS A 86 3.15 -13.68 -12.33
CA LYS A 86 1.89 -12.99 -12.65
C LYS A 86 1.64 -12.99 -14.15
N LYS A 87 2.61 -12.59 -14.95
CA LYS A 87 2.51 -12.58 -16.42
C LYS A 87 2.29 -13.98 -17.01
N LYS A 88 2.89 -15.02 -16.42
CA LYS A 88 2.73 -16.40 -16.87
C LYS A 88 1.32 -16.94 -16.64
N TYR A 89 0.74 -16.66 -15.47
CA TYR A 89 -0.53 -17.26 -15.04
C TYR A 89 -1.74 -16.37 -15.25
N ASP A 90 -1.55 -15.06 -15.34
CA ASP A 90 -2.60 -14.08 -15.61
C ASP A 90 -2.10 -13.02 -16.63
N PRO A 91 -1.82 -13.45 -17.87
CA PRO A 91 -1.30 -12.56 -18.92
C PRO A 91 -2.31 -11.49 -19.34
N ASP A 92 -3.61 -11.75 -19.14
CA ASP A 92 -4.72 -10.84 -19.46
C ASP A 92 -5.08 -9.93 -18.27
N GLY A 93 -4.53 -10.19 -17.09
CA GLY A 93 -4.69 -9.36 -15.90
C GLY A 93 -6.12 -9.34 -15.36
N LEU A 94 -6.78 -10.50 -15.42
CA LEU A 94 -8.12 -10.69 -14.86
C LEU A 94 -8.15 -10.40 -13.35
N PHE A 95 -7.07 -10.72 -12.65
CA PHE A 95 -6.97 -10.52 -11.20
C PHE A 95 -6.21 -9.25 -10.86
N PHE A 96 -6.91 -8.13 -10.76
CA PHE A 96 -6.33 -6.84 -10.37
C PHE A 96 -6.53 -6.56 -8.87
N VAL A 97 -5.51 -5.99 -8.22
CA VAL A 97 -5.59 -5.45 -6.85
C VAL A 97 -4.71 -4.20 -6.78
N HIS A 98 -5.20 -3.16 -6.11
CA HIS A 98 -4.41 -1.95 -5.83
C HIS A 98 -3.09 -2.30 -5.11
N ASN A 99 -1.97 -1.76 -5.60
CA ASN A 99 -0.61 -2.09 -5.15
C ASN A 99 -0.25 -3.59 -5.20
N GLY A 100 -0.98 -4.38 -5.99
CA GLY A 100 -0.66 -5.77 -6.29
C GLY A 100 0.48 -5.90 -7.30
N VAL A 101 1.07 -7.09 -7.40
CA VAL A 101 2.11 -7.38 -8.40
C VAL A 101 1.54 -7.17 -9.81
N GLY A 102 2.17 -6.30 -10.59
CA GLY A 102 1.77 -5.94 -11.95
C GLY A 102 0.67 -4.88 -12.03
N SER A 103 0.22 -4.31 -10.91
CA SER A 103 -0.84 -3.29 -10.88
C SER A 103 -0.43 -1.96 -11.52
N GLU A 104 0.88 -1.67 -11.61
CA GLU A 104 1.44 -0.48 -12.27
C GLU A 104 1.21 -0.45 -13.80
N GLN A 105 0.76 -1.57 -14.38
CA GLN A 105 0.43 -1.66 -15.81
C GLN A 105 -1.03 -1.28 -16.09
N TRP A 106 -1.75 -0.78 -15.08
CA TRP A 106 -3.19 -0.52 -15.14
C TRP A 106 -3.54 0.84 -14.55
N THR A 107 -4.69 1.36 -14.96
CA THR A 107 -5.31 2.52 -14.32
C THR A 107 -5.64 2.22 -12.85
N PRO A 108 -5.76 3.24 -11.98
CA PRO A 108 -6.03 3.04 -10.56
C PRO A 108 -7.33 2.27 -10.25
N ASP A 109 -8.30 2.32 -11.16
CA ASP A 109 -9.56 1.55 -11.07
C ASP A 109 -9.43 0.11 -11.60
N GLY A 110 -8.30 -0.25 -12.20
CA GLY A 110 -8.02 -1.58 -12.75
C GLY A 110 -8.73 -1.89 -14.07
N PHE A 111 -9.46 -0.95 -14.67
CA PHE A 111 -10.29 -1.23 -15.85
C PHE A 111 -9.54 -1.12 -17.18
N THR A 112 -8.42 -0.39 -17.23
CA THR A 112 -7.68 -0.14 -18.47
C THR A 112 -6.19 -0.41 -18.27
N ARG A 113 -5.54 -1.01 -19.27
CA ARG A 113 -4.08 -1.13 -19.31
C ARG A 113 -3.42 0.19 -19.75
N LEU A 114 -2.28 0.52 -19.17
CA LEU A 114 -1.48 1.70 -19.50
C LEU A 114 -0.52 1.48 -20.67
#